data_AF-A0A4R3QFB8-F1
#
_entry.id   AF-A0A4R3QFB8-F1
#
_cell.length_a   1.000
_cell.length_b   1.000
_cell.length_c   1.000
_cell.angle_alpha   90.00
_cell.angle_beta   90.00
_cell.angle_gamma   90.00
#
_symmetry.space_group_name_H-M   'P 1'
#
loop_
_entity.id
_entity.type
_entity.pdbx_description
1 polymer ?
#
loop_
_entity_poly.entity_id
_entity_poly.type
_entity_poly.pdbx_seq_one_letter_code
_entity_poly.pdbx_strand_id
1 'polypeptide(L)'
;MRRLFFIALVQQLRVIWPILSGIVSVMVGSGLAIWRIENWRIDEAMYFTFVTGLTIGYGDFTPKHVAARVLALVIGFAGIVLTGIVAAVTVKALNATDRDSAE
;
A
#
# COMPACT_ATOMS: atom_id res chain seq x y z
N MET A 1 8.64 -12.65 -30.01
CA MET A 1 9.27 -12.52 -28.68
C MET A 1 8.81 -11.28 -27.90
N ARG A 2 8.96 -10.03 -28.39
CA ARG A 2 8.53 -8.82 -27.65
C ARG A 2 7.05 -8.79 -27.22
N ARG A 3 6.10 -9.18 -28.09
CA ARG A 3 4.65 -9.12 -27.76
C ARG A 3 4.20 -10.09 -26.67
N LEU A 4 4.77 -11.29 -26.61
CA LEU A 4 4.43 -12.29 -25.60
C LEU A 4 4.91 -11.88 -24.21
N PHE A 5 6.12 -11.31 -24.12
CA PHE A 5 6.65 -10.70 -22.90
C PHE A 5 5.74 -9.57 -22.39
N PHE A 6 5.34 -8.63 -23.25
CA PHE A 6 4.43 -7.54 -22.87
C PHE A 6 3.06 -8.04 -22.42
N ILE A 7 2.51 -9.09 -23.04
CA ILE A 7 1.22 -9.67 -22.64
C ILE A 7 1.33 -10.36 -21.28
N ALA A 8 2.37 -11.17 -21.05
CA ALA A 8 2.61 -11.83 -19.76
C ALA A 8 2.81 -10.82 -18.62
N LEU A 9 3.57 -9.75 -18.87
CA LEU A 9 3.82 -8.66 -17.93
C LEU A 9 2.52 -7.90 -17.58
N VAL A 10 1.72 -7.55 -18.59
CA VAL A 10 0.41 -6.90 -18.39
C VAL A 10 -0.55 -7.84 -17.63
N GLN A 11 -0.49 -9.14 -17.87
CA GLN A 11 -1.38 -10.11 -17.22
C GLN A 11 -1.02 -10.32 -15.74
N GLN A 12 0.28 -10.36 -15.39
CA GLN A 12 0.73 -10.35 -13.99
C GLN A 12 0.37 -9.04 -13.29
N LEU A 13 0.58 -7.89 -13.94
CA LEU A 13 0.18 -6.58 -13.40
C LEU A 13 -1.33 -6.49 -13.17
N ARG A 14 -2.15 -7.04 -14.08
CA ARG A 14 -3.62 -7.00 -14.00
C ARG A 14 -4.18 -7.78 -12.81
N VAL A 15 -3.49 -8.82 -12.34
CA VAL A 15 -3.90 -9.61 -11.16
C VAL A 15 -3.49 -8.92 -9.86
N ILE A 16 -2.32 -8.30 -9.84
CA ILE A 16 -1.78 -7.61 -8.64
C ILE A 16 -2.49 -6.28 -8.41
N TRP A 17 -2.77 -5.55 -9.48
CA TRP A 17 -3.41 -4.23 -9.45
C TRP A 17 -4.69 -4.14 -8.59
N PRO A 18 -5.69 -5.03 -8.71
CA PRO A 18 -6.90 -4.96 -7.88
C PRO A 18 -6.59 -5.17 -6.40
N ILE A 19 -5.65 -6.05 -6.04
CA ILE A 19 -5.27 -6.29 -4.65
C ILE A 19 -4.62 -5.03 -4.04
N LEU A 20 -3.66 -4.44 -4.75
CA LEU A 20 -3.01 -3.20 -4.34
C LEU A 20 -4.04 -2.05 -4.21
N SER A 21 -4.93 -1.92 -5.19
CA SER A 21 -5.99 -0.90 -5.16
C SER A 21 -6.95 -1.08 -3.99
N GLY A 22 -7.27 -2.33 -3.61
CA GLY A 22 -8.10 -2.64 -2.46
C GLY A 22 -7.44 -2.20 -1.15
N ILE A 23 -6.17 -2.51 -0.98
CA ILE A 23 -5.39 -2.12 0.21
C ILE A 23 -5.28 -0.59 0.31
N VAL A 24 -4.94 0.08 -0.79
CA VAL A 24 -4.87 1.55 -0.83
C VAL A 24 -6.24 2.16 -0.55
N SER A 25 -7.33 1.59 -1.07
CA SER A 25 -8.68 2.08 -0.81
C SER A 25 -9.06 1.96 0.67
N VAL A 26 -8.68 0.87 1.34
CA VAL A 26 -8.87 0.70 2.79
C VAL A 26 -8.09 1.77 3.55
N MET A 27 -6.82 1.98 3.20
CA MET A 27 -5.98 3.01 3.84
C MET A 27 -6.59 4.40 3.69
N VAL A 28 -6.96 4.80 2.47
CA VAL A 28 -7.58 6.10 2.20
C VAL A 28 -8.93 6.24 2.89
N GLY A 29 -9.76 5.20 2.87
CA GLY A 29 -11.05 5.18 3.56
C GLY A 29 -10.90 5.39 5.08
N SER A 30 -9.94 4.70 5.70
CA SER A 30 -9.60 4.92 7.11
C SER A 30 -9.06 6.33 7.37
N GLY A 31 -8.22 6.86 6.48
CA GLY A 31 -7.71 8.24 6.55
C GLY A 31 -8.81 9.30 6.50
N LEU A 32 -9.78 9.14 5.61
CA LEU A 32 -10.95 10.03 5.51
C LEU A 32 -11.85 9.93 6.75
N ALA A 33 -11.97 8.75 7.37
CA ALA A 33 -12.66 8.62 8.64
C ALA A 33 -11.91 9.34 9.78
N ILE A 34 -10.58 9.21 9.84
CA ILE A 34 -9.74 9.93 10.82
C ILE A 34 -9.85 11.44 10.65
N TRP A 35 -9.82 11.94 9.41
CA TRP A 35 -10.05 13.36 9.09
C TRP A 35 -11.30 13.90 9.80
N ARG A 36 -12.41 13.16 9.71
CA ARG A 36 -13.69 13.58 10.30
C ARG A 36 -13.72 13.48 11.81
N ILE A 37 -13.06 12.48 12.40
CA ILE A 37 -13.03 12.20 13.84
C ILE A 37 -12.10 13.16 14.58
N GLU A 38 -10.88 13.37 14.08
CA GLU A 38 -9.87 14.23 14.70
C GLU A 38 -10.02 15.71 14.30
N ASN A 39 -10.96 16.02 13.39
CA ASN A 39 -11.17 17.36 12.84
C ASN A 39 -9.87 17.96 12.27
N TRP A 40 -9.06 17.12 11.64
CA TRP A 40 -7.87 17.54 10.88
C TRP A 40 -8.28 18.14 9.55
N ARG A 41 -7.31 18.65 8.80
CA ARG A 41 -7.50 18.89 7.37
C ARG A 41 -7.33 17.59 6.58
N ILE A 42 -7.92 17.52 5.39
CA ILE A 42 -7.84 16.31 4.54
C ILE A 42 -6.38 16.01 4.19
N ASP A 43 -5.57 17.04 3.89
CA ASP A 43 -4.15 16.88 3.58
C ASP A 43 -3.34 16.33 4.75
N GLU A 44 -3.62 16.77 5.98
CA GLU A 44 -2.99 16.26 7.21
C GLU A 44 -3.35 14.80 7.45
N ALA A 45 -4.62 14.44 7.28
CA ALA A 45 -5.09 13.06 7.46
C ALA A 45 -4.54 12.10 6.39
N MET A 46 -4.45 12.55 5.13
CA MET A 46 -3.84 11.77 4.05
C MET A 46 -2.33 11.61 4.24
N TYR A 47 -1.65 12.68 4.67
CA TYR A 47 -0.24 12.61 5.07
C TYR A 47 -0.04 11.59 6.19
N PHE A 48 -0.80 11.68 7.28
CA PHE A 48 -0.76 10.71 8.38
C PHE A 48 -1.00 9.28 7.88
N THR A 49 -1.97 9.09 6.98
CA THR A 49 -2.33 7.78 6.43
C THR A 49 -1.18 7.14 5.67
N PHE A 50 -0.52 7.88 4.77
CA PHE A 50 0.61 7.36 4.01
C PHE A 50 1.87 7.22 4.85
N VAL A 51 2.18 8.18 5.73
CA VAL A 51 3.35 8.09 6.63
C VAL A 51 3.22 6.90 7.58
N THR A 52 2.02 6.65 8.10
CA THR A 52 1.75 5.50 8.98
C THR A 52 1.73 4.19 8.19
N GLY A 53 1.03 4.14 7.06
CA GLY A 53 0.91 2.93 6.25
C GLY A 53 2.23 2.52 5.56
N LEU A 54 3.05 3.47 5.14
CA LEU A 54 4.39 3.18 4.64
C LEU A 54 5.39 2.95 5.77
N THR A 55 4.92 2.86 7.02
CA THR A 55 5.72 2.56 8.22
C THR A 55 6.85 3.57 8.48
N ILE A 56 6.70 4.80 7.99
CA ILE A 56 7.65 5.90 8.24
C ILE A 56 7.48 6.43 9.67
N GLY A 57 6.23 6.75 10.04
CA GLY A 57 5.84 7.04 11.43
C GLY A 57 6.53 8.23 12.09
N TYR A 58 6.55 9.42 11.47
CA TYR A 58 7.18 10.61 12.04
C TYR A 58 6.61 11.05 13.41
N GLY A 59 5.33 10.78 13.67
CA GLY A 59 4.70 11.08 14.96
C GLY A 59 4.31 12.55 15.18
N ASP A 60 4.41 13.38 14.14
CA ASP A 60 3.95 14.77 14.10
C ASP A 60 2.42 14.89 14.16
N PHE A 61 1.70 13.96 13.53
CA PHE A 61 0.26 13.79 13.67
C PHE A 61 -0.06 12.51 14.45
N THR A 62 -0.81 12.64 15.55
CA THR A 62 -1.19 11.50 16.40
C THR A 62 -2.66 11.55 16.78
N PRO A 63 -3.43 10.47 16.53
CA PRO A 63 -4.85 10.44 16.85
C PRO A 63 -5.10 10.46 18.37
N LYS A 64 -5.98 11.36 18.80
CA LYS A 64 -6.35 11.56 20.21
C LYS A 64 -7.54 10.69 20.60
N HIS A 65 -8.46 10.44 19.68
CA HIS A 65 -9.65 9.63 19.91
C HIS A 65 -9.36 8.14 19.75
N VAL A 66 -9.98 7.33 20.63
CA VAL A 66 -9.82 5.86 20.60
C VAL A 66 -10.22 5.27 19.24
N ALA A 67 -11.32 5.75 18.65
CA ALA A 67 -11.76 5.30 17.33
C ALA A 67 -10.70 5.57 16.23
N ALA A 68 -10.10 6.76 16.23
CA ALA A 68 -9.06 7.11 15.27
C ALA A 68 -7.76 6.31 15.50
N ARG A 69 -7.43 5.94 16.75
CA ARG A 69 -6.31 5.03 17.05
C ARG A 69 -6.55 3.63 16.50
N VAL A 70 -7.77 3.10 16.61
CA VAL A 70 -8.12 1.80 16.00
C VAL A 70 -7.98 1.86 14.48
N LEU A 71 -8.44 2.94 13.84
CA LEU A 71 -8.27 3.15 12.41
C LEU A 71 -6.78 3.27 12.00
N ALA A 72 -5.95 3.90 12.83
CA ALA A 72 -4.51 3.96 12.60
C ALA A 72 -3.84 2.57 12.64
N LEU A 73 -4.32 1.67 13.51
CA LEU A 73 -3.86 0.27 13.49
C LEU A 73 -4.25 -0.42 12.19
N VAL A 74 -5.48 -0.22 11.70
CA VAL A 74 -5.92 -0.78 10.41
C VAL A 74 -5.03 -0.27 9.27
N ILE A 75 -4.71 1.02 9.25
CA ILE A 75 -3.78 1.62 8.27
C ILE A 75 -2.39 0.98 8.37
N GLY A 76 -1.85 0.80 9.58
CA GLY A 76 -0.55 0.16 9.79
C GLY A 76 -0.50 -1.29 9.29
N PHE A 77 -1.51 -2.10 9.62
CA PHE A 77 -1.60 -3.49 9.12
C PHE A 77 -1.73 -3.55 7.60
N ALA A 78 -2.61 -2.72 7.02
CA ALA A 78 -2.77 -2.62 5.57
C ALA A 78 -1.45 -2.22 4.89
N GLY A 79 -0.72 -1.30 5.50
CA GLY A 79 0.60 -0.84 5.08
C GLY A 79 1.68 -1.93 5.07
N ILE A 80 1.76 -2.73 6.13
CA ILE A 80 2.69 -3.88 6.19
C ILE A 80 2.38 -4.91 5.11
N VAL A 81 1.10 -5.20 4.87
CA VAL A 81 0.68 -6.12 3.80
C VAL A 81 1.03 -5.55 2.42
N LEU A 82 0.80 -4.25 2.21
CA LEU A 82 1.15 -3.55 0.97
C LEU A 82 2.64 -3.68 0.66
N THR A 83 3.50 -3.31 1.59
CA THR A 83 4.97 -3.34 1.40
C THR A 83 5.47 -4.78 1.23
N GLY A 84 4.91 -5.75 1.95
CA GLY A 84 5.22 -7.16 1.81
C GLY A 84 4.88 -7.73 0.41
N ILE A 85 3.71 -7.38 -0.13
CA ILE A 85 3.31 -7.79 -1.49
C ILE A 85 4.25 -7.18 -2.54
N VAL A 86 4.56 -5.88 -2.41
CA VAL A 86 5.48 -5.20 -3.33
C VAL A 86 6.86 -5.86 -3.31
N ALA A 87 7.39 -6.17 -2.13
CA ALA A 87 8.66 -6.89 -2.00
C ALA A 87 8.60 -8.29 -2.65
N ALA A 88 7.55 -9.07 -2.38
CA ALA A 88 7.39 -10.41 -2.94
C ALA A 88 7.30 -10.41 -4.48
N VAL A 89 6.56 -9.45 -5.05
CA VAL A 89 6.45 -9.27 -6.51
C VAL A 89 7.80 -8.90 -7.11
N THR A 90 8.53 -8.00 -6.46
CA THR A 90 9.86 -7.58 -6.89
C THR A 90 10.82 -8.78 -6.92
N VAL A 91 10.87 -9.57 -5.85
CA VAL A 91 11.70 -10.79 -5.78
C VAL A 91 11.30 -11.80 -6.87
N LYS A 92 10.00 -12.00 -7.10
CA LYS A 92 9.51 -12.90 -8.14
C LYS A 92 9.91 -12.43 -9.54
N ALA A 93 9.87 -11.13 -9.80
CA ALA A 93 10.26 -10.55 -11.10
C ALA A 93 11.78 -10.67 -11.34
N LEU A 94 12.59 -10.44 -10.31
CA LEU A 94 14.05 -10.63 -10.38
C LEU A 94 14.41 -12.08 -10.67
N ASN A 95 13.84 -13.03 -9.90
CA ASN A 95 14.09 -14.47 -10.12
C ASN A 95 13.62 -14.97 -11.50
N ALA A 96 12.61 -14.34 -12.10
CA ALA A 96 12.19 -14.67 -13.47
C ALA A 96 13.20 -14.20 -14.52
N THR A 97 13.86 -13.06 -14.29
CA THR A 97 14.89 -12.50 -15.18
C THR A 97 16.19 -13.30 -15.11
N ASP A 98 16.58 -13.76 -13.92
CA ASP A 98 17.78 -14.59 -13.74
C ASP A 98 17.67 -15.95 -14.45
N ARG A 99 16.48 -16.55 -14.49
CA ARG A 99 16.23 -17.83 -15.18
C ARG A 99 16.29 -17.70 -16.70
N ASP A 100 15.71 -16.64 -17.26
CA ASP A 100 15.75 -16.33 -18.70
C ASP A 100 17.18 -16.06 -19.20
N SER A 101 18.13 -15.72 -18.31
CA SER A 101 19.54 -15.47 -18.66
C SER A 101 20.42 -16.73 -18.63
N ALA A 102 19.92 -17.83 -18.08
CA ALA A 102 20.64 -19.10 -17.92
C ALA A 102 20.31 -20.14 -19.01
N GLU A 103 19.29 -19.88 -19.84
CA GLU A 103 18.90 -20.66 -21.02
C GLU A 103 19.39 -19.99 -22.32
#